data_AF-A0A9X2IU62-F1
#
_entry.id   AF-A0A9X2IU62-F1
#
_cell.length_a   1.000
_cell.length_b   1.000
_cell.length_c   1.000
_cell.angle_alpha   90.00
_cell.angle_beta   90.00
_cell.angle_gamma   90.00
#
_symmetry.space_group_name_H-M   'P 1'
#
loop_
_entity.id
_entity.type
_entity.pdbx_description
1 polymer ?
#
loop_
_entity_poly.entity_id
_entity_poly.type
_entity_poly.pdbx_seq_one_letter_code
_entity_poly.pdbx_strand_id
1 'polypeptide(L)'
;MMATIEQILREILVEDLDLSPAELRPEADLVADLGFDSLSFATGVAEIRERLGVTLSKDAVFSCRTLGDLQRLIAGQLAAA
;
A
#
# COMPACT_ATOMS: atom_id res chain seq x y z
N MET A 1 18.16 12.26 1.28
CA MET A 1 17.88 11.15 0.34
C MET A 1 16.36 11.01 0.31
N MET A 2 15.70 11.33 -0.80
CA MET A 2 14.24 11.31 -0.88
C MET A 2 13.77 9.85 -0.83
N ALA A 3 13.14 9.45 0.27
CA ALA A 3 12.52 8.13 0.35
C ALA A 3 11.41 8.05 -0.71
N THR A 4 11.43 7.01 -1.52
CA THR A 4 10.40 6.77 -2.53
C THR A 4 9.16 6.19 -1.85
N ILE A 5 7.97 6.49 -2.35
CA ILE A 5 6.69 6.00 -1.81
C ILE A 5 6.69 4.48 -1.64
N GLU A 6 7.28 3.75 -2.59
CA GLU A 6 7.48 2.29 -2.49
C GLU A 6 8.22 1.91 -1.21
N GLN A 7 9.26 2.64 -0.83
CA GLN A 7 10.08 2.31 0.33
C GLN A 7 9.31 2.52 1.63
N ILE A 8 8.60 3.64 1.75
CA ILE A 8 7.77 3.95 2.92
C ILE A 8 6.65 2.91 3.06
N LEU A 9 5.99 2.57 1.95
CA LEU A 9 5.03 1.47 1.93
C LEU A 9 5.68 0.18 2.38
N ARG A 10 6.86 -0.16 1.83
CA ARG A 10 7.58 -1.37 2.22
C ARG A 10 7.85 -1.42 3.71
N GLU A 11 8.32 -0.33 4.31
CA GLU A 11 8.56 -0.27 5.75
C GLU A 11 7.28 -0.51 6.53
N ILE A 12 6.17 0.18 6.21
CA ILE A 12 4.88 -0.03 6.87
C ILE A 12 4.39 -1.47 6.69
N LEU A 13 4.44 -2.01 5.47
CA LEU A 13 3.96 -3.36 5.19
C LEU A 13 4.79 -4.44 5.89
N VAL A 14 6.10 -4.24 6.02
CA VAL A 14 7.01 -5.18 6.70
C VAL A 14 6.91 -5.04 8.22
N GLU A 15 6.87 -3.82 8.75
CA GLU A 15 6.91 -3.56 10.19
C GLU A 15 5.52 -3.67 10.85
N ASP A 16 4.47 -3.12 10.23
CA ASP A 16 3.11 -3.10 10.79
C ASP A 16 2.28 -4.32 10.36
N LEU A 17 2.52 -4.89 9.19
CA LEU A 17 1.77 -6.06 8.68
C LEU A 17 2.56 -7.37 8.69
N ASP A 18 3.81 -7.36 9.19
CA ASP A 18 4.69 -8.54 9.25
C ASP A 18 4.86 -9.22 7.87
N LEU A 19 4.75 -8.45 6.78
CA LEU A 19 4.87 -8.98 5.43
C LEU A 19 6.34 -9.11 5.04
N SER A 20 6.66 -10.13 4.24
CA SER A 20 8.02 -10.30 3.74
C SER A 20 8.32 -9.31 2.61
N PRO A 21 9.46 -8.60 2.63
CA PRO A 21 9.83 -7.66 1.57
C PRO A 21 10.06 -8.34 0.21
N ALA A 22 10.29 -9.65 0.22
CA ALA A 22 10.37 -10.49 -0.97
C ALA A 22 9.03 -10.71 -1.67
N GLU A 23 7.93 -10.71 -0.91
CA GLU A 23 6.55 -10.84 -1.42
C GLU A 23 6.04 -9.50 -1.95
N LEU A 24 6.61 -8.38 -1.47
CA LEU A 24 6.26 -7.02 -1.89
C LEU A 24 6.75 -6.71 -3.31
N ARG A 25 6.06 -7.32 -4.28
CA ARG A 25 6.28 -7.19 -5.71
C ARG A 25 5.13 -6.38 -6.33
N PRO A 26 5.37 -5.51 -7.32
CA PRO A 26 4.30 -4.75 -7.96
C PRO A 26 3.25 -5.64 -8.65
N GLU A 27 3.64 -6.86 -9.01
CA GLU A 27 2.77 -7.89 -9.59
C GLU A 27 2.04 -8.75 -8.55
N ALA A 28 2.44 -8.69 -7.27
CA ALA A 28 1.83 -9.48 -6.21
C ALA A 28 0.38 -9.02 -5.97
N ASP A 29 -0.52 -9.99 -5.88
CA ASP A 29 -1.92 -9.75 -5.58
C ASP A 29 -2.06 -9.40 -4.09
N LEU A 30 -2.75 -8.31 -3.78
CA LEU A 30 -2.91 -7.86 -2.39
C LEU A 30 -3.57 -8.95 -1.54
N VAL A 31 -4.60 -9.61 -2.07
CA VAL A 31 -5.39 -10.58 -1.31
C VAL A 31 -4.78 -11.99 -1.42
N ALA A 32 -4.48 -12.43 -2.65
CA ALA A 32 -4.08 -13.81 -2.91
C ALA A 32 -2.59 -14.09 -2.63
N ASP A 33 -1.71 -13.10 -2.79
CA ASP A 33 -0.26 -13.24 -2.63
C ASP A 33 0.20 -12.66 -1.30
N LEU A 34 -0.24 -11.44 -0.97
CA LEU A 34 0.13 -10.76 0.28
C LEU A 34 -0.79 -11.06 1.46
N GLY A 35 -1.87 -11.83 1.26
CA GLY A 35 -2.79 -12.18 2.34
C GLY A 35 -3.49 -10.99 2.97
N PHE A 36 -3.74 -9.91 2.20
CA PHE A 36 -4.55 -8.80 2.68
C PHE A 36 -5.99 -9.25 2.90
N ASP A 37 -6.26 -9.64 4.14
CA ASP A 37 -7.62 -9.77 4.65
C ASP A 37 -8.23 -8.40 4.92
N SER A 38 -9.56 -8.38 5.11
CA SER A 38 -10.35 -7.18 5.42
C SER A 38 -9.76 -6.32 6.55
N LEU A 39 -9.08 -6.95 7.51
CA LEU A 39 -8.43 -6.31 8.65
C LEU A 39 -7.06 -5.74 8.27
N SER A 40 -6.19 -6.56 7.68
CA SER A 40 -4.87 -6.14 7.18
C SER A 40 -5.00 -4.97 6.20
N PHE A 41 -6.01 -5.01 5.33
CA PHE A 41 -6.31 -3.90 4.43
C PHE A 41 -6.70 -2.63 5.15
N ALA A 42 -7.58 -2.72 6.15
CA ALA A 42 -8.00 -1.56 6.94
C ALA A 42 -6.82 -0.93 7.70
N THR A 43 -5.97 -1.75 8.32
CA THR A 43 -4.78 -1.31 9.05
C THR A 43 -3.74 -0.71 8.11
N GLY A 44 -3.38 -1.42 7.03
CA GLY A 44 -2.38 -0.94 6.07
C GLY A 44 -2.80 0.37 5.39
N VAL A 45 -4.07 0.49 4.99
CA VAL A 45 -4.58 1.75 4.44
C VAL A 45 -4.54 2.86 5.48
N ALA A 46 -4.93 2.60 6.73
CA ALA A 46 -4.93 3.61 7.80
C ALA A 46 -3.51 4.11 8.09
N GLU A 47 -2.53 3.22 8.22
CA GLU A 47 -1.12 3.56 8.44
C GLU A 47 -0.53 4.36 7.27
N ILE A 48 -0.77 3.90 6.04
CA ILE A 48 -0.38 4.63 4.82
C ILE A 48 -0.99 6.04 4.82
N ARG A 49 -2.26 6.16 5.24
CA ARG A 49 -2.98 7.43 5.32
C ARG A 49 -2.34 8.40 6.31
N GLU A 50 -1.98 7.92 7.50
CA GLU A 50 -1.30 8.72 8.52
C GLU A 50 0.13 9.08 8.11
N ARG A 51 0.92 8.10 7.66
CA ARG A 51 2.34 8.27 7.36
C ARG A 51 2.58 9.14 6.12
N LEU A 52 1.78 8.95 5.07
CA LEU A 52 1.94 9.66 3.79
C LEU A 52 0.96 10.83 3.65
N GLY A 53 -0.07 10.93 4.49
CA GLY A 53 -1.07 12.00 4.41
C GLY A 53 -2.02 11.88 3.21
N VAL A 54 -2.12 10.72 2.57
CA VAL A 54 -2.98 10.51 1.39
C VAL A 54 -4.44 10.30 1.77
N THR A 55 -5.38 10.45 0.83
CA THR A 55 -6.77 10.03 1.06
C THR A 55 -7.16 8.97 0.05
N LEU A 56 -7.24 7.72 0.51
CA LEU A 56 -7.64 6.58 -0.31
C LEU A 56 -9.16 6.38 -0.21
N SER A 57 -9.84 6.47 -1.34
CA SER A 57 -11.26 6.14 -1.45
C SER A 57 -11.48 4.64 -1.61
N LYS A 58 -12.58 4.12 -1.09
CA LYS A 58 -12.94 2.70 -1.23
C LYS A 58 -12.96 2.25 -2.69
N ASP A 59 -13.55 3.01 -3.61
CA ASP A 59 -13.56 2.68 -5.05
C ASP A 59 -12.16 2.58 -5.67
N ALA A 60 -11.26 3.46 -5.27
CA ALA A 60 -9.89 3.48 -5.75
C ALA A 60 -9.12 2.25 -5.25
N VAL A 61 -9.31 1.94 -3.97
CA VAL A 61 -8.82 0.71 -3.32
C VAL A 61 -9.41 -0.55 -3.96
N PHE A 62 -10.72 -0.59 -4.24
CA PHE A 62 -11.38 -1.74 -4.85
C PHE A 62 -10.97 -1.95 -6.31
N SER A 63 -10.52 -0.89 -6.98
CA SER A 63 -9.93 -0.99 -8.32
C SER A 63 -8.50 -1.54 -8.27
N CYS A 64 -7.81 -1.42 -7.13
CA CYS A 64 -6.47 -1.95 -6.95
C CYS A 64 -6.54 -3.46 -6.70
N ARG A 65 -5.89 -4.23 -7.58
CA ARG A 65 -5.78 -5.69 -7.43
C ARG A 65 -4.41 -6.13 -6.94
N THR A 66 -3.37 -5.45 -7.41
CA THR A 66 -1.98 -5.75 -7.06
C THR A 66 -1.38 -4.61 -6.24
N LEU A 67 -0.28 -4.92 -5.55
CA LEU A 67 0.49 -3.94 -4.80
C LEU A 67 0.95 -2.78 -5.68
N GLY A 68 1.33 -3.05 -6.94
CA GLY A 68 1.75 -2.01 -7.88
C GLY A 68 0.63 -1.03 -8.24
N ASP A 69 -0.62 -1.49 -8.27
CA ASP A 69 -1.77 -0.61 -8.51
C ASP A 69 -2.01 0.33 -7.32
N LEU A 70 -1.95 -0.23 -6.10
CA LEU A 70 -2.03 0.54 -4.85
C LEU A 70 -0.90 1.58 -4.75
N GLN A 71 0.34 1.20 -5.09
CA GLN A 71 1.49 2.10 -5.13
C GLN A 71 1.30 3.25 -6.12
N ARG A 72 0.83 2.96 -7.35
CA ARG A 72 0.55 3.99 -8.36
C ARG A 72 -0.56 4.93 -7.91
N LEU A 73 -1.62 4.39 -7.30
CA LEU A 73 -2.72 5.17 -6.78
C LEU A 73 -2.25 6.17 -5.72
N ILE A 74 -1.46 5.70 -4.75
CA ILE A 74 -0.88 6.53 -3.68
C ILE A 74 0.08 7.57 -4.27
N ALA A 75 0.92 7.19 -5.23
CA ALA A 75 1.81 8.11 -5.92
C ALA A 75 1.05 9.19 -6.71
N GLY A 76 -0.05 8.84 -7.36
CA GLY A 76 -0.92 9.79 -8.02
C GLY A 76 -1.58 10.77 -7.05
N GLN A 77 -1.97 10.32 -5.86
CA GLN A 77 -2.53 11.19 -4.82
C GLN A 77 -1.49 12.15 -4.25
N LEU A 78 -0.27 11.69 -4.00
CA LEU A 78 0.82 12.54 -3.49
C LEU A 78 1.31 13.55 -4.53
N ALA A 79 1.28 13.20 -5.81
CA ALA A 79 1.63 14.12 -6.88
C ALA A 79 0.52 15.17 -7.14
N ALA A 80 -0.71 14.88 -6.74
CA ALA A 80 -1.86 15.77 -6.87
C ALA A 80 -2.12 16.64 -5.62
N ALA A 81 -1.42 16.38 -4.52
CA ALA A 81 -1.46 17.14 -3.26
C ALA A 81 -0.33 18.17 -3.19
#